data_AF-A0A378TZG7-F1
#
_entry.id   AF-A0A378TZG7-F1
#
_cell.length_a   1.000
_cell.length_b   1.000
_cell.length_c   1.000
_cell.angle_alpha   90.00
_cell.angle_beta   90.00
_cell.angle_gamma   90.00
#
_symmetry.space_group_name_H-M   'P 1'
#
loop_
_entity.id
_entity.type
_entity.pdbx_description
1 polymer ?
#
loop_
_entity_poly.entity_id
_entity_poly.type
_entity_poly.pdbx_seq_one_letter_code
_entity_poly.pdbx_strand_id
1 'polypeptide(L)'
;MTLVVTDAQGASQTVTAQTDANGDYQVEVPGALADGVYTVDASVSDAAGNSSTAQDKGEIDATAPVITVDAPDGVSTDNTPADQRPR
;
A
#
# COMPACT_ATOMS: atom_id res chain seq x y z
N MET A 1 14.59 20.35 -6.54
CA MET A 1 14.91 19.11 -5.80
C MET A 1 14.63 17.91 -6.70
N THR A 2 15.45 16.87 -6.61
CA THR A 2 15.23 15.60 -7.30
C THR A 2 14.91 14.53 -6.26
N LEU A 3 13.90 13.70 -6.52
CA LEU A 3 13.54 12.56 -5.69
C LEU A 3 13.60 11.28 -6.52
N VAL A 4 14.15 10.22 -5.95
CA VAL A 4 14.17 8.88 -6.52
C VAL A 4 13.38 7.98 -5.59
N VAL A 5 12.27 7.46 -6.10
CA VAL A 5 11.40 6.52 -5.37
C VAL A 5 11.70 5.12 -5.88
N THR A 6 12.10 4.20 -5.01
CA THR A 6 12.38 2.80 -5.36
C THR A 6 11.37 1.90 -4.66
N ASP A 7 10.64 1.08 -5.41
CA ASP A 7 9.66 0.13 -4.87
C ASP A 7 10.31 -1.13 -4.28
N ALA A 8 9.48 -2.01 -3.73
CA ALA A 8 9.92 -3.25 -3.09
C ALA A 8 10.55 -4.27 -4.07
N GLN A 9 10.31 -4.11 -5.37
CA GLN A 9 10.80 -4.95 -6.46
C GLN A 9 12.05 -4.34 -7.11
N GLY A 10 12.50 -3.18 -6.65
CA GLY A 10 13.68 -2.47 -7.11
C GLY A 10 13.44 -1.59 -8.34
N ALA A 11 12.20 -1.36 -8.76
CA ALA A 11 11.90 -0.39 -9.81
C ALA A 11 11.97 1.03 -9.25
N SER A 12 12.72 1.90 -9.91
CA SER A 12 12.92 3.28 -9.49
C SER A 12 12.20 4.27 -10.41
N GLN A 13 11.61 5.30 -9.81
CA GLN A 13 10.98 6.42 -10.49
C GLN A 13 11.66 7.72 -10.04
N THR A 14 12.09 8.53 -11.01
CA THR A 14 12.68 9.84 -10.72
C THR A 14 11.65 10.94 -10.94
N VAL A 15 11.45 11.77 -9.93
CA VAL A 15 10.54 12.91 -9.97
C VAL A 15 11.23 14.18 -9.47
N THR A 16 10.78 15.33 -9.93
CA THR A 16 11.35 16.62 -9.53
C THR A 16 10.31 17.45 -8.80
N ALA A 17 10.69 18.04 -7.68
CA ALA A 17 9.83 18.92 -6.89
C ALA A 17 10.48 20.29 -6.69
N GLN A 18 9.63 21.31 -6.58
CA GLN A 18 10.00 22.63 -6.09
C GLN A 18 9.59 22.72 -4.62
N THR A 19 10.47 23.29 -3.80
CA THR A 19 10.18 23.59 -2.41
C THR A 19 9.45 24.93 -2.36
N ASP A 20 8.44 25.06 -1.50
CA ASP A 20 7.70 26.29 -1.29
C ASP A 20 8.46 27.29 -0.38
N ALA A 21 7.83 28.42 -0.09
CA ALA A 21 8.43 29.48 0.74
C ALA A 21 8.61 29.06 2.23
N ASN A 22 7.93 28.01 2.68
CA ASN A 22 8.02 27.49 4.04
C ASN A 22 9.02 26.32 4.16
N GLY A 23 9.50 25.79 3.03
CA GLY A 23 10.38 24.62 3.02
C GLY A 23 9.66 23.31 2.71
N ASP A 24 8.36 23.34 2.45
CA ASP A 24 7.55 22.17 2.15
C ASP A 24 7.60 21.83 0.65
N TYR A 25 7.39 20.56 0.32
CA TYR A 25 7.35 20.10 -1.06
C TYR A 25 6.32 18.99 -1.23
N GLN A 26 5.75 18.89 -2.42
CA GLN A 26 4.82 17.83 -2.78
C GLN A 26 5.15 17.32 -4.18
N VAL A 27 5.00 16.02 -4.38
CA VAL A 27 5.23 15.38 -5.67
C VAL A 27 4.33 14.17 -5.83
N GLU A 28 3.86 13.95 -7.05
CA GLU A 28 3.08 12.77 -7.41
C GLU A 28 3.99 11.77 -8.13
N VAL A 29 3.93 10.50 -7.71
CA VAL A 29 4.69 9.41 -8.31
C VAL A 29 3.82 8.82 -9.44
N PRO A 30 4.25 8.90 -10.72
CA PRO A 30 3.38 8.62 -11.86
C PRO A 30 3.07 7.13 -12.07
N GLY A 31 3.96 6.24 -11.64
CA GLY A 31 3.78 4.79 -11.74
C GLY A 31 3.32 4.18 -10.42
N ALA A 32 2.50 3.15 -10.52
CA ALA A 32 2.18 2.30 -9.38
C ALA A 32 3.47 1.70 -8.81
N LEU A 33 3.57 1.71 -7.48
CA LEU A 33 4.59 1.01 -6.72
C LEU A 33 3.98 -0.30 -6.24
N ALA A 34 4.73 -1.40 -6.31
CA ALA A 34 4.20 -2.67 -5.86
C ALA A 34 4.29 -2.83 -4.33
N ASP A 35 3.46 -3.73 -3.81
CA ASP A 35 3.32 -3.97 -2.37
C ASP A 35 4.68 -4.34 -1.74
N GLY A 36 4.89 -3.83 -0.52
CA GLY A 36 6.11 -3.95 0.26
C GLY A 36 6.77 -2.61 0.59
N VAL A 37 8.01 -2.68 1.07
CA VAL A 37 8.79 -1.51 1.49
C VAL A 37 9.30 -0.73 0.29
N TYR A 38 9.00 0.57 0.24
CA TYR A 38 9.58 1.50 -0.73
C TYR A 38 10.53 2.48 -0.03
N THR A 39 11.50 3.01 -0.78
CA THR A 39 12.47 4.01 -0.31
C THR A 39 12.38 5.26 -1.17
N VAL A 40 12.47 6.44 -0.55
CA VAL A 40 12.51 7.74 -1.22
C VAL A 40 13.84 8.41 -0.90
N ASP A 41 14.65 8.66 -1.91
CA ASP A 41 15.90 9.41 -1.80
C ASP A 41 15.72 10.80 -2.41
N ALA A 42 15.74 11.84 -1.58
CA ALA A 42 15.68 13.23 -1.99
C ALA A 42 17.08 13.85 -2.07
N SER A 43 17.32 14.68 -3.09
CA SER A 43 18.55 15.42 -3.28
C SER A 43 18.27 16.86 -3.71
N VAL A 44 18.86 17.80 -2.96
CA VAL A 44 18.82 19.24 -3.23
C VAL A 44 20.23 19.70 -3.53
N SER A 45 20.38 20.53 -4.57
CA SER A 45 21.62 21.24 -4.87
C SER A 45 21.34 22.73 -4.96
N ASP A 46 22.18 23.55 -4.34
CA ASP A 46 22.13 25.00 -4.49
C ASP A 46 23.01 25.49 -5.66
N ALA A 47 22.93 26.78 -5.97
CA ALA A 47 23.71 27.41 -7.03
C ALA A 47 25.21 27.53 -6.72
N ALA A 48 25.59 27.38 -5.45
CA ALA A 48 26.98 27.37 -5.00
C ALA A 48 27.62 25.97 -5.08
N GLY A 49 26.83 24.94 -5.43
CA GLY A 49 27.28 23.55 -5.57
C GLY A 49 27.21 22.74 -4.28
N ASN A 50 26.59 23.25 -3.22
CA ASN A 50 26.33 22.44 -2.03
C ASN A 50 25.16 21.51 -2.30
N SER A 51 25.32 20.24 -1.92
CA SER A 51 24.26 19.24 -2.00
C SER A 51 23.86 18.75 -0.61
N SER A 52 22.60 18.38 -0.48
CA SER A 52 22.07 17.72 0.71
C SER A 52 21.12 16.62 0.27
N THR A 53 21.18 15.51 0.97
CA THR A 53 20.33 14.35 0.70
C THR A 53 19.52 13.98 1.93
N ALA A 54 18.34 13.42 1.70
CA ALA A 54 17.50 12.84 2.74
C ALA A 54 16.93 11.53 2.22
N GLN A 55 16.75 10.55 3.11
CA GLN A 55 16.14 9.28 2.78
C GLN A 55 14.95 9.05 3.70
N ASP A 56 13.84 8.59 3.12
CA ASP A 56 12.67 8.14 3.85
C ASP A 56 12.22 6.76 3.36
N LYS A 57 11.47 6.03 4.19
CA LYS A 57 10.97 4.70 3.87
C LYS A 57 9.51 4.58 4.27
N GLY A 58 8.75 3.87 3.45
CA GLY A 58 7.37 3.52 3.74
C GLY A 58 7.04 2.12 3.29
N GLU A 59 5.80 1.71 3.49
CA GLU A 59 5.29 0.40 3.11
C GLU A 59 3.94 0.56 2.42
N ILE A 60 3.75 -0.20 1.34
CA ILE A 60 2.48 -0.29 0.61
C ILE A 60 1.90 -1.69 0.83
N ASP A 61 0.66 -1.73 1.29
CA ASP A 61 -0.15 -2.94 1.35
C ASP A 61 -1.52 -2.63 0.71
N ALA A 62 -1.65 -2.96 -0.58
CA ALA A 62 -2.88 -2.78 -1.34
C ALA A 62 -3.62 -4.13 -1.54
N THR A 63 -3.10 -5.22 -0.99
CA THR A 63 -3.66 -6.56 -1.18
C THR A 63 -4.91 -6.75 -0.30
N ALA A 64 -6.08 -6.77 -0.95
CA ALA A 64 -7.34 -7.00 -0.25
C ALA A 64 -7.42 -8.43 0.32
N PRO A 65 -7.94 -8.62 1.54
CA PRO A 65 -8.15 -9.96 2.09
C PRO A 65 -9.25 -10.70 1.32
N VAL A 66 -9.02 -11.98 1.03
CA VAL A 66 -10.04 -12.87 0.45
C VAL A 66 -10.69 -13.67 1.57
N ILE A 67 -12.01 -13.53 1.74
CA ILE A 67 -12.80 -14.33 2.68
C ILE A 67 -13.70 -15.27 1.89
N THR A 68 -13.59 -16.58 2.14
CA THR A 68 -14.51 -17.59 1.61
C THR A 68 -15.22 -18.28 2.77
N VAL A 69 -16.52 -18.54 2.61
CA VAL A 69 -17.31 -19.37 3.52
C VAL A 69 -17.71 -20.60 2.75
N ASP A 70 -17.28 -21.77 3.22
CA ASP A 70 -17.74 -23.04 2.65
C ASP A 70 -19.13 -23.35 3.23
N ALA A 71 -20.10 -23.63 2.36
CA ALA A 71 -21.41 -24.06 2.82
C ALA A 71 -21.27 -25.51 3.30
N PRO A 72 -21.80 -25.87 4.49
CA PRO A 72 -21.87 -27.28 4.85
C PRO A 72 -22.64 -28.03 3.76
N ASP A 73 -22.08 -29.17 3.36
CA ASP A 73 -22.62 -30.18 2.45
C ASP A 73 -23.95 -30.71 3.02
N GLY A 74 -24.98 -29.90 2.82
CA GLY A 74 -26.25 -30.01 3.51
C GLY A 74 -27.00 -31.27 3.14
N VAL A 75 -26.86 -32.31 3.96
CA VAL A 75 -27.99 -33.15 4.35
C VAL A 75 -28.46 -32.64 5.71
N SER A 76 -29.50 -31.80 5.72
CA SER A 76 -30.27 -31.56 6.93
C SER A 76 -30.99 -32.85 7.27
N THR A 77 -30.51 -33.57 8.29
CA THR A 77 -31.25 -34.65 8.93
C THR A 77 -32.12 -34.04 10.03
N ASP A 78 -33.12 -33.23 9.65
CA ASP A 78 -34.17 -32.83 10.58
C ASP A 78 -34.88 -34.11 11.05
N ASN A 79 -34.56 -34.51 12.27
CA ASN A 79 -35.08 -35.68 12.95
C ASN A 79 -36.14 -35.30 13.99
N THR A 80 -36.66 -34.07 13.96
CA THR A 80 -37.65 -33.59 14.92
C THR A 80 -38.87 -34.51 14.89
N PRO A 81 -39.13 -35.32 15.94
CA PRO A 81 -40.30 -36.17 15.95
C PRO A 81 -41.54 -35.29 16.09
N ALA A 82 -42.48 -35.39 15.15
CA ALA A 82 -43.79 -34.77 15.34
C ALA A 82 -44.41 -35.34 16.63
N ASP A 83 -44.79 -34.48 17.57
CA ASP A 83 -45.39 -34.85 18.85
C ASP A 83 -46.71 -35.63 18.62
N GLN A 84 -46.66 -36.95 18.78
CA GLN A 84 -47.75 -37.89 18.48
C GLN A 84 -48.63 -38.19 19.72
N ARG A 85 -48.99 -37.19 20.53
CA ARG A 85 -49.97 -37.41 21.61
C ARG A 85 -51.38 -37.56 21.03
N PRO A 86 -52.05 -38.72 21.14
CA PRO A 86 -53.45 -38.85 20.78
C PRO A 86 -54.33 -38.16 21.84
N ARG A 87 -55.41 -37.52 21.40
CA ARG A 87 -56.50 -37.02 22.25
C ARG A 87 -57.43 -38.14 22.71
#